data_AF-A0A2N4XKF4-F1
#
_entry.id   AF-A0A2N4XKF4-F1
#
_cell.length_a   1.000
_cell.length_b   1.000
_cell.length_c   1.000
_cell.angle_alpha   90.00
_cell.angle_beta   90.00
_cell.angle_gamma   90.00
#
_symmetry.space_group_name_H-M   'P 1'
#
loop_
_entity.id
_entity.type
_entity.pdbx_description
1 polymer ?
#
loop_
_entity_poly.entity_id
_entity_poly.type
_entity_poly.pdbx_seq_one_letter_code
_entity_poly.pdbx_strand_id
1 'polypeptide(L)'
;MDLGSKLAHGAHVFRVRGFRLGPKLMYVHQKLTDLIILPPHERASAPAARKSIRRLTMPARLRRPLALSALALLCAACAVQQERPPAAASTSVPGAAQSQLVSIALIMGEPNFSMDGGYQELEEGQYTQPELKPGKKMFAPIQDIIGLLGGEAQLDAASHSGRYSLAGISLSAHAGESRAERNGSPVDLGIAPEWRNGSLWLPLETTFSLFGAFPKWDEARQRFSATFILPASSKISQQASGGKITEASMTEQSAAFYNSAEGRQLADVVLGYQNADGGWPKLERTVNMLVPVNTAALTGWRGKSTIDNDSTMKQIKVLARAFSAFGDEKYRAGFNRGLDYIFAAQLANGGWQQFWPDPVGYKKRITFNDDAMANVLEVMRDIAQPTAEFRFVDTARRTRAQDALRRGIDLILKTQLVVGGKKAGWCAQYDENTLAPAMGRSYELPSISGGESVNVLRFLMSLEQPSPAVVRAVQDGANWLKAARLPGQKRIKREDRTLEMGFDYVLVKDPAAPGTWARFYDLDSGKPLFSSRDSVKRSDFAEIAYERRVKYNWFTELPRALLEQEYPTWQKRRTAQGRGRQ
;
A
#
# COMPACT_ATOMS: atom_id res chain seq x y z
N MET A 1 -65.37 25.62 -1.23
CA MET A 1 -64.21 25.88 -2.10
C MET A 1 -63.47 24.54 -2.24
N ASP A 2 -64.06 23.54 -2.89
CA ASP A 2 -64.26 23.39 -4.33
C ASP A 2 -62.94 23.24 -5.11
N LEU A 3 -62.51 22.01 -5.39
CA LEU A 3 -62.74 21.32 -6.68
C LEU A 3 -61.88 20.05 -6.77
N GLY A 4 -62.53 18.92 -7.01
CA GLY A 4 -61.87 17.73 -7.55
C GLY A 4 -61.58 17.89 -9.04
N SER A 5 -60.63 17.10 -9.57
CA SER A 5 -60.80 16.27 -10.78
C SER A 5 -59.47 15.83 -11.41
N LYS A 6 -59.55 14.66 -12.07
CA LYS A 6 -58.71 14.13 -13.17
C LYS A 6 -57.63 13.08 -12.83
N LEU A 7 -58.14 11.86 -12.63
CA LEU A 7 -57.66 10.67 -13.34
C LEU A 7 -57.91 10.83 -14.85
N ALA A 8 -56.87 10.77 -15.69
CA ALA A 8 -56.95 10.29 -17.07
C ALA A 8 -55.56 10.02 -17.68
N HIS A 9 -55.30 8.74 -17.97
CA HIS A 9 -54.59 8.22 -19.15
C HIS A 9 -53.25 8.85 -19.58
N GLY A 10 -52.16 8.19 -19.21
CA GLY A 10 -50.85 8.34 -19.85
C GLY A 10 -50.01 7.08 -19.65
N ALA A 11 -50.03 6.17 -20.63
CA ALA A 11 -49.25 4.95 -20.63
C ALA A 11 -47.74 5.27 -20.72
N HIS A 12 -47.01 5.18 -19.60
CA HIS A 12 -45.55 5.17 -19.63
C HIS A 12 -45.02 3.74 -19.68
N VAL A 13 -44.63 3.36 -20.90
CA VAL A 13 -43.88 2.15 -21.23
C VAL A 13 -42.51 2.21 -20.54
N PHE A 14 -42.28 1.41 -19.50
CA PHE A 14 -40.94 1.15 -19.00
C PHE A 14 -40.18 0.30 -20.03
N ARG A 15 -39.25 0.93 -20.77
CA ARG A 15 -38.28 0.23 -21.60
C ARG A 15 -37.13 -0.28 -20.73
N VAL A 16 -37.18 -1.55 -20.35
CA VAL A 16 -35.97 -2.33 -20.10
C VAL A 16 -35.48 -2.84 -21.46
N ARG A 17 -34.21 -2.60 -21.78
CA ARG A 17 -33.60 -2.95 -23.07
C ARG A 17 -33.92 -4.40 -23.47
N GLY A 18 -34.75 -4.58 -24.51
CA GLY A 18 -34.66 -5.72 -25.42
C GLY A 18 -35.81 -6.73 -25.51
N PHE A 19 -36.88 -6.70 -24.71
CA PHE A 19 -37.97 -7.68 -24.84
C PHE A 19 -39.38 -7.08 -24.66
N ARG A 20 -40.29 -7.32 -25.62
CA ARG A 20 -41.74 -7.03 -25.46
C ARG A 20 -42.40 -8.18 -24.70
N LEU A 21 -42.98 -7.87 -23.53
CA LEU A 21 -43.79 -8.82 -22.76
C LEU A 21 -45.23 -8.82 -23.27
N GLY A 22 -45.81 -10.01 -23.49
CA GLY A 22 -47.20 -10.16 -23.95
C GLY A 22 -48.25 -9.92 -22.85
N PRO A 23 -49.53 -9.73 -23.22
CA PRO A 23 -50.61 -9.28 -22.34
C PRO A 23 -50.84 -10.15 -21.08
N LYS A 24 -50.56 -11.46 -21.18
CA LYS A 24 -50.72 -12.41 -20.06
C LYS A 24 -49.67 -12.23 -18.95
N LEU A 25 -48.46 -11.73 -19.26
CA LEU A 25 -47.42 -11.48 -18.24
C LEU A 25 -47.63 -10.14 -17.51
N MET A 26 -48.22 -9.14 -18.18
CA MET A 26 -48.63 -7.87 -17.53
C MET A 26 -49.68 -8.11 -16.44
N TYR A 27 -50.64 -9.00 -16.67
CA TYR A 27 -51.69 -9.31 -15.69
C TYR A 27 -51.15 -9.96 -14.40
N VAL A 28 -50.14 -10.82 -14.51
CA VAL A 28 -49.48 -11.48 -13.37
C VAL A 28 -48.61 -10.49 -12.59
N HIS A 29 -47.92 -9.58 -13.28
CA HIS A 29 -47.11 -8.55 -12.62
C HIS A 29 -47.99 -7.59 -11.82
N GLN A 30 -49.11 -7.14 -12.39
CA GLN A 30 -50.04 -6.21 -11.72
C GLN A 30 -50.69 -6.84 -10.46
N LYS A 31 -51.12 -8.10 -10.53
CA LYS A 31 -51.66 -8.85 -9.38
C LYS A 31 -50.64 -9.08 -8.25
N LEU A 32 -49.34 -9.15 -8.57
CA LEU A 32 -48.27 -9.29 -7.58
C LEU A 32 -47.92 -7.95 -6.91
N THR A 33 -47.99 -6.85 -7.66
CA THR A 33 -47.75 -5.49 -7.14
C THR A 33 -48.86 -5.07 -6.17
N ASP A 34 -50.11 -5.42 -6.44
CA ASP A 34 -51.25 -5.12 -5.55
C ASP A 34 -51.16 -5.85 -4.19
N LEU A 35 -50.44 -6.98 -4.12
CA LEU A 35 -50.25 -7.74 -2.87
C LEU A 35 -49.21 -7.12 -1.93
N ILE A 36 -48.33 -6.27 -2.46
CA ILE A 36 -47.20 -5.67 -1.73
C ILE A 36 -47.63 -4.40 -0.97
N ILE A 37 -48.75 -3.79 -1.35
CA ILE A 37 -49.21 -2.49 -0.85
C ILE A 37 -50.10 -2.61 0.42
N LEU A 38 -50.54 -3.82 0.80
CA LEU A 38 -51.41 -4.03 1.98
C LEU A 38 -50.63 -4.04 3.33
N PRO A 39 -51.24 -3.54 4.43
CA PRO A 39 -50.66 -3.59 5.77
C PRO A 39 -50.38 -5.03 6.26
N PRO A 40 -49.40 -5.24 7.17
CA PRO A 40 -48.93 -6.59 7.53
C PRO A 40 -49.99 -7.53 8.11
N HIS A 41 -50.99 -6.99 8.84
CA HIS A 41 -52.02 -7.78 9.53
C HIS A 41 -53.14 -8.30 8.61
N GLU A 42 -53.28 -7.78 7.38
CA GLU A 42 -54.30 -8.22 6.41
C GLU A 42 -53.79 -9.29 5.43
N ARG A 43 -52.49 -9.63 5.45
CA ARG A 43 -51.90 -10.59 4.49
C ARG A 43 -52.18 -12.06 4.80
N ALA A 44 -52.63 -12.38 6.02
CA ALA A 44 -52.80 -13.75 6.47
C ALA A 44 -54.16 -14.39 6.10
N SER A 45 -55.11 -13.64 5.54
CA SER A 45 -56.50 -14.10 5.36
C SER A 45 -57.01 -14.14 3.91
N ALA A 46 -56.18 -13.93 2.87
CA ALA A 46 -56.65 -13.94 1.48
C ALA A 46 -56.66 -15.37 0.85
N PRO A 47 -57.83 -16.01 0.59
CA PRO A 47 -57.89 -17.39 0.10
C PRO A 47 -57.65 -17.54 -1.42
N ALA A 48 -57.32 -16.46 -2.15
CA ALA A 48 -57.40 -16.42 -3.61
C ALA A 48 -56.06 -16.61 -4.37
N ALA A 49 -54.91 -16.59 -3.70
CA ALA A 49 -53.61 -16.64 -4.40
C ALA A 49 -53.12 -18.06 -4.76
N ARG A 50 -53.58 -19.11 -4.05
CA ARG A 50 -53.09 -20.50 -4.27
C ARG A 50 -53.77 -21.24 -5.44
N LYS A 51 -54.98 -20.84 -5.87
CA LYS A 51 -55.73 -21.56 -6.93
C LYS A 51 -55.38 -21.12 -8.37
N SER A 52 -54.79 -19.94 -8.58
CA SER A 52 -54.57 -19.40 -9.92
C SER A 52 -53.22 -19.76 -10.56
N ILE A 53 -52.26 -20.30 -9.80
CA ILE A 53 -50.93 -20.67 -10.31
C ILE A 53 -50.91 -22.10 -10.91
N ARG A 54 -51.85 -22.96 -10.55
CA ARG A 54 -51.90 -24.37 -11.02
C ARG A 54 -52.43 -24.59 -12.44
N ARG A 55 -52.89 -23.55 -13.16
CA ARG A 55 -53.47 -23.69 -14.53
C ARG A 55 -52.69 -23.01 -15.66
N LEU A 56 -51.44 -22.62 -15.44
CA LEU A 56 -50.58 -22.08 -16.51
C LEU A 56 -49.66 -23.16 -17.06
N THR A 57 -50.06 -23.76 -18.19
CA THR A 57 -49.16 -24.56 -19.04
C THR A 57 -48.16 -23.60 -19.71
N MET A 58 -46.87 -23.74 -19.38
CA MET A 58 -45.79 -22.94 -19.98
C MET A 58 -44.56 -23.81 -20.33
N PRO A 59 -43.84 -23.48 -21.41
CA PRO A 59 -42.68 -24.24 -21.87
C PRO A 59 -41.46 -24.11 -20.94
N ALA A 60 -40.65 -25.17 -20.88
CA ALA A 60 -39.61 -25.39 -19.86
C ALA A 60 -38.51 -24.31 -19.75
N ARG A 61 -38.29 -23.49 -20.79
CA ARG A 61 -37.21 -22.48 -20.82
C ARG A 61 -37.46 -21.23 -19.95
N LEU A 62 -38.65 -21.06 -19.38
CA LEU A 62 -38.99 -19.91 -18.51
C LEU A 62 -39.09 -20.26 -17.00
N ARG A 63 -38.84 -21.53 -16.60
CA ARG A 63 -38.99 -21.96 -15.20
C ARG A 63 -37.85 -21.52 -14.27
N ARG A 64 -36.62 -21.35 -14.78
CA ARG A 64 -35.44 -20.99 -13.95
C ARG A 64 -35.36 -19.51 -13.54
N PRO A 65 -35.62 -18.51 -14.41
CA PRO A 65 -35.49 -17.10 -14.04
C PRO A 65 -36.53 -16.64 -13.00
N LEU A 66 -37.75 -17.18 -13.06
CA LEU A 66 -38.85 -16.81 -12.14
C LEU A 66 -38.77 -17.50 -10.78
N ALA A 67 -38.18 -18.71 -10.71
CA ALA A 67 -37.93 -19.38 -9.43
C ALA A 67 -36.88 -18.64 -8.57
N LEU A 68 -35.88 -18.04 -9.22
CA LEU A 68 -34.86 -17.20 -8.57
C LEU A 68 -35.44 -15.87 -8.06
N SER A 69 -36.36 -15.24 -8.80
CA SER A 69 -37.04 -14.02 -8.34
C SER A 69 -38.01 -14.29 -7.18
N ALA A 70 -38.70 -15.44 -7.18
CA ALA A 70 -39.58 -15.83 -6.07
C ALA A 70 -38.81 -16.19 -4.79
N LEU A 71 -37.63 -16.81 -4.90
CA LEU A 71 -36.75 -17.09 -3.74
C LEU A 71 -36.17 -15.82 -3.12
N ALA A 72 -35.80 -14.83 -3.95
CA ALA A 72 -35.29 -13.55 -3.47
C ALA A 72 -36.36 -12.73 -2.73
N LEU A 73 -37.63 -12.81 -3.16
CA LEU A 73 -38.78 -12.17 -2.48
C LEU A 73 -39.21 -12.90 -1.19
N LEU A 74 -39.00 -14.21 -1.09
CA LEU A 74 -39.24 -14.98 0.15
C LEU A 74 -38.16 -14.74 1.22
N CYS A 75 -36.90 -14.51 0.83
CA CYS A 75 -35.83 -14.19 1.78
C CYS A 75 -35.96 -12.77 2.38
N ALA A 76 -36.50 -11.81 1.61
CA ALA A 76 -36.75 -10.45 2.10
C ALA A 76 -37.94 -10.34 3.07
N ALA A 77 -38.80 -11.36 3.16
CA ALA A 77 -39.97 -11.38 4.04
C ALA A 77 -39.71 -12.02 5.42
N CYS A 78 -38.52 -12.60 5.67
CA CYS A 78 -38.18 -13.25 6.95
C CYS A 78 -37.33 -12.40 7.91
N ALA A 79 -37.01 -11.14 7.56
CA ALA A 79 -36.34 -10.22 8.47
C ALA A 79 -37.38 -9.50 9.36
N VAL A 80 -37.90 -10.21 10.36
CA VAL A 80 -38.74 -9.64 11.42
C VAL A 80 -37.83 -9.15 12.55
N GLN A 81 -38.00 -7.88 12.93
CA GLN A 81 -37.46 -7.28 14.16
C GLN A 81 -37.90 -8.12 15.37
N GLN A 82 -36.96 -8.73 16.08
CA GLN A 82 -37.20 -9.21 17.43
C GLN A 82 -37.04 -8.04 18.41
N GLU A 83 -38.15 -7.64 19.02
CA GLU A 83 -38.16 -6.79 20.19
C GLU A 83 -37.45 -7.47 21.37
N ARG A 84 -36.63 -6.71 22.11
CA ARG A 84 -35.93 -7.15 23.33
C ARG A 84 -36.93 -7.42 24.46
N PRO A 85 -36.89 -8.58 25.14
CA PRO A 85 -37.53 -8.75 26.45
C PRO A 85 -36.66 -8.10 27.56
N PRO A 86 -37.25 -7.76 28.72
CA PRO A 86 -36.55 -7.07 29.80
C PRO A 86 -35.51 -7.98 30.47
N ALA A 87 -34.44 -7.36 30.96
CA ALA A 87 -33.24 -8.00 31.47
C ALA A 87 -33.52 -8.96 32.64
N ALA A 88 -33.35 -10.26 32.38
CA ALA A 88 -33.05 -11.25 33.41
C ALA A 88 -31.52 -11.44 33.46
N ALA A 89 -30.94 -11.36 34.65
CA ALA A 89 -29.51 -11.53 34.88
C ALA A 89 -29.04 -12.89 34.35
N SER A 90 -28.37 -12.89 33.20
CA SER A 90 -27.70 -14.08 32.67
C SER A 90 -26.22 -14.02 33.03
N THR A 91 -25.80 -15.03 33.79
CA THR A 91 -24.40 -15.41 33.95
C THR A 91 -23.77 -15.53 32.56
N SER A 92 -22.74 -14.73 32.31
CA SER A 92 -22.02 -14.71 31.03
C SER A 92 -21.44 -16.09 30.72
N VAL A 93 -21.98 -16.73 29.69
CA VAL A 93 -21.26 -17.79 28.97
C VAL A 93 -20.04 -17.13 28.32
N PRO A 94 -18.81 -17.67 28.44
CA PRO A 94 -17.65 -17.12 27.75
C PRO A 94 -17.94 -17.05 26.26
N GLY A 95 -17.80 -15.87 25.67
CA GLY A 95 -18.03 -15.68 24.23
C GLY A 95 -17.17 -16.66 23.44
N ALA A 96 -17.80 -17.44 22.55
CA ALA A 96 -17.09 -18.27 21.59
C ALA A 96 -16.09 -17.38 20.84
N ALA A 97 -14.80 -17.69 20.97
CA ALA A 97 -13.75 -16.97 20.27
C ALA A 97 -14.06 -17.01 18.77
N GLN A 98 -14.35 -15.86 18.17
CA GLN A 98 -14.57 -15.78 16.73
C GLN A 98 -13.28 -16.25 16.04
N SER A 99 -13.38 -17.15 15.06
CA SER A 99 -12.23 -17.53 14.24
C SER A 99 -12.18 -16.65 12.99
N GLN A 100 -10.99 -16.23 12.58
CA GLN A 100 -10.76 -15.48 11.34
C GLN A 100 -10.16 -16.39 10.27
N LEU A 101 -10.61 -16.20 9.03
CA LEU A 101 -10.06 -16.87 7.85
C LEU A 101 -9.04 -15.95 7.20
N VAL A 102 -7.82 -16.47 6.98
CA VAL A 102 -6.76 -15.75 6.26
C VAL A 102 -6.27 -16.60 5.12
N SER A 103 -6.24 -16.05 3.91
CA SER A 103 -5.78 -16.74 2.70
C SER A 103 -4.38 -16.30 2.32
N ILE A 104 -3.45 -17.25 2.28
CA ILE A 104 -2.10 -17.07 1.74
C ILE A 104 -2.02 -17.61 0.33
N ALA A 105 -1.32 -16.94 -0.58
CA ALA A 105 -0.96 -17.53 -1.87
C ALA A 105 0.42 -17.11 -2.37
N LEU A 106 1.12 -18.02 -3.03
CA LEU A 106 2.43 -17.83 -3.63
C LEU A 106 2.38 -18.26 -5.10
N ILE A 107 3.11 -17.57 -5.97
CA ILE A 107 3.18 -17.86 -7.40
C ILE A 107 4.61 -18.20 -7.76
N MET A 108 4.81 -19.30 -8.50
CA MET A 108 6.14 -19.71 -8.96
C MET A 108 6.81 -18.64 -9.81
N GLY A 109 8.11 -18.44 -9.59
CA GLY A 109 8.90 -17.45 -10.31
C GLY A 109 8.62 -15.99 -9.90
N GLU A 110 7.71 -15.76 -8.95
CA GLU A 110 7.49 -14.43 -8.38
C GLU A 110 8.04 -14.36 -6.95
N PRO A 111 8.75 -13.28 -6.58
CA PRO A 111 9.40 -13.17 -5.28
C PRO A 111 8.45 -12.75 -4.16
N ASN A 112 7.19 -13.20 -4.21
CA ASN A 112 6.14 -12.63 -3.39
C ASN A 112 5.02 -13.60 -3.07
N PHE A 113 4.36 -13.32 -1.96
CA PHE A 113 3.14 -13.96 -1.52
C PHE A 113 2.02 -12.93 -1.38
N SER A 114 0.79 -13.41 -1.23
CA SER A 114 -0.37 -12.60 -0.90
C SER A 114 -1.00 -13.08 0.39
N MET A 115 -1.56 -12.14 1.15
CA MET A 115 -2.39 -12.35 2.32
C MET A 115 -3.71 -11.60 2.10
N ASP A 116 -4.82 -12.33 2.00
CA ASP A 116 -6.16 -11.80 1.67
C ASP A 116 -6.17 -10.90 0.42
N GLY A 117 -5.35 -11.27 -0.58
CA GLY A 117 -5.19 -10.54 -1.83
C GLY A 117 -4.25 -9.33 -1.75
N GLY A 118 -3.77 -8.92 -0.57
CA GLY A 118 -2.66 -7.96 -0.43
C GLY A 118 -1.33 -8.65 -0.68
N TYR A 119 -0.45 -8.11 -1.53
CA TYR A 119 0.80 -8.77 -1.91
C TYR A 119 2.01 -8.19 -1.15
N GLN A 120 2.93 -9.08 -0.77
CA GLN A 120 4.17 -8.81 -0.03
C GLN A 120 5.32 -9.57 -0.68
N GLU A 121 6.55 -9.07 -0.63
CA GLU A 121 7.72 -9.86 -1.07
C GLU A 121 8.07 -10.92 -0.03
N LEU A 122 8.52 -12.09 -0.49
CA LEU A 122 9.18 -13.08 0.36
C LEU A 122 10.57 -12.56 0.71
N GLU A 123 10.92 -12.58 2.00
CA GLU A 123 12.20 -12.06 2.49
C GLU A 123 12.43 -10.65 1.96
N GLU A 124 11.57 -9.72 2.40
CA GLU A 124 11.38 -8.45 1.73
C GLU A 124 12.69 -7.74 1.32
N GLY A 125 12.78 -7.45 0.02
CA GLY A 125 13.95 -6.83 -0.61
C GLY A 125 15.10 -7.76 -1.00
N GLN A 126 14.99 -9.07 -0.76
CA GLN A 126 15.94 -10.08 -1.22
C GLN A 126 15.57 -10.73 -2.56
N TYR A 127 14.36 -10.47 -3.06
CA TYR A 127 13.83 -11.05 -4.30
C TYR A 127 13.75 -12.58 -4.28
N THR A 128 13.56 -13.17 -3.09
CA THR A 128 13.46 -14.62 -2.90
C THR A 128 12.21 -15.15 -3.61
N GLN A 129 12.39 -16.09 -4.53
CA GLN A 129 11.29 -16.76 -5.24
C GLN A 129 11.02 -18.15 -4.66
N PRO A 130 9.76 -18.59 -4.53
CA PRO A 130 9.48 -19.95 -4.13
C PRO A 130 9.91 -20.93 -5.23
N GLU A 131 10.34 -22.12 -4.82
CA GLU A 131 10.84 -23.18 -5.71
C GLU A 131 9.87 -24.36 -5.76
N LEU A 132 9.77 -25.03 -6.91
CA LEU A 132 9.03 -26.29 -7.04
C LEU A 132 10.03 -27.44 -7.06
N LYS A 133 9.97 -28.29 -6.04
CA LYS A 133 10.80 -29.51 -5.95
C LYS A 133 10.08 -30.69 -6.62
N PRO A 134 10.80 -31.80 -6.91
CA PRO A 134 10.18 -33.02 -7.42
C PRO A 134 8.96 -33.45 -6.59
N GLY A 135 7.93 -33.95 -7.27
CA GLY A 135 6.64 -34.24 -6.64
C GLY A 135 5.73 -33.02 -6.43
N LYS A 136 6.01 -31.89 -7.11
CA LYS A 136 5.23 -30.64 -7.05
C LYS A 136 5.16 -30.04 -5.64
N LYS A 137 6.19 -30.25 -4.83
CA LYS A 137 6.26 -29.68 -3.47
C LYS A 137 6.88 -28.29 -3.53
N MET A 138 6.08 -27.27 -3.25
CA MET A 138 6.59 -25.90 -3.19
C MET A 138 7.44 -25.70 -1.93
N PHE A 139 8.59 -25.06 -2.10
CA PHE A 139 9.55 -24.71 -1.06
C PHE A 139 9.68 -23.19 -0.99
N ALA A 140 9.61 -22.64 0.22
CA ALA A 140 9.92 -21.24 0.47
C ALA A 140 10.31 -21.04 1.94
N PRO A 141 11.01 -19.94 2.27
CA PRO A 141 11.10 -19.45 3.64
C PRO A 141 9.73 -18.92 4.09
N ILE A 142 9.37 -19.13 5.37
CA ILE A 142 8.03 -18.82 5.87
C ILE A 142 8.00 -17.79 7.01
N GLN A 143 9.14 -17.29 7.46
CA GLN A 143 9.21 -16.41 8.64
C GLN A 143 8.36 -15.14 8.48
N ASP A 144 8.37 -14.52 7.30
CA ASP A 144 7.58 -13.31 7.04
C ASP A 144 6.07 -13.63 7.00
N ILE A 145 5.71 -14.80 6.44
CA ILE A 145 4.32 -15.27 6.39
C ILE A 145 3.82 -15.53 7.82
N ILE A 146 4.59 -16.27 8.63
CA ILE A 146 4.25 -16.58 10.02
C ILE A 146 4.13 -15.28 10.83
N GLY A 147 5.07 -14.34 10.67
CA GLY A 147 5.02 -13.04 11.33
C GLY A 147 3.78 -12.22 10.99
N LEU A 148 3.37 -12.18 9.71
CA LEU A 148 2.15 -11.48 9.28
C LEU A 148 0.86 -12.16 9.76
N LEU A 149 0.88 -13.48 9.95
CA LEU A 149 -0.23 -14.23 10.55
C LEU A 149 -0.32 -14.05 12.08
N GLY A 150 0.54 -13.22 12.68
CA GLY A 150 0.59 -12.97 14.12
C GLY A 150 1.35 -14.04 14.90
N GLY A 151 2.16 -14.85 14.22
CA GLY A 151 3.07 -15.81 14.80
C GLY A 151 4.46 -15.23 15.06
N GLU A 152 5.36 -16.10 15.51
CA GLU A 152 6.76 -15.77 15.78
C GLU A 152 7.65 -16.79 15.07
N ALA A 153 8.79 -16.32 14.57
CA ALA A 153 9.80 -17.14 13.91
C ALA A 153 11.18 -16.81 14.50
N GLN A 154 11.92 -17.84 14.85
CA GLN A 154 13.28 -17.76 15.39
C GLN A 154 14.16 -18.67 14.53
N LEU A 155 15.19 -18.09 13.91
CA LEU A 155 16.13 -18.80 13.06
C LEU A 155 17.48 -18.86 13.77
N ASP A 156 18.14 -20.01 13.73
CA ASP A 156 19.49 -20.20 14.27
C ASP A 156 20.44 -20.58 13.14
N ALA A 157 21.29 -19.63 12.77
CA ALA A 157 22.27 -19.80 11.72
C ALA A 157 23.41 -20.75 12.11
N ALA A 158 23.71 -20.94 13.39
CA ALA A 158 24.77 -21.85 13.82
C ALA A 158 24.35 -23.32 13.68
N SER A 159 23.08 -23.62 14.00
CA SER A 159 22.52 -24.97 13.89
C SER A 159 21.71 -25.22 12.61
N HIS A 160 21.63 -24.23 11.72
CA HIS A 160 20.81 -24.27 10.50
C HIS A 160 19.36 -24.73 10.78
N SER A 161 18.77 -24.17 11.82
CA SER A 161 17.46 -24.58 12.33
C SER A 161 16.48 -23.41 12.44
N GLY A 162 15.20 -23.73 12.55
CA GLY A 162 14.13 -22.77 12.71
C GLY A 162 13.07 -23.26 13.69
N ARG A 163 12.61 -22.35 14.55
CA ARG A 163 11.45 -22.53 15.43
C ARG A 163 10.39 -21.51 15.09
N TYR A 164 9.17 -21.98 14.89
CA TYR A 164 8.03 -21.18 14.47
C TYR A 164 6.88 -21.42 15.42
N SER A 165 6.11 -20.39 15.74
CA SER A 165 4.88 -20.52 16.51
C SER A 165 3.74 -19.73 15.90
N LEU A 166 2.56 -20.35 15.79
CA LEU A 166 1.36 -19.71 15.27
C LEU A 166 0.13 -20.36 15.91
N ALA A 167 -0.79 -19.55 16.43
CA ALA A 167 -2.07 -20.00 17.00
C ALA A 167 -1.95 -21.16 18.02
N GLY A 168 -0.93 -21.11 18.89
CA GLY A 168 -0.67 -22.15 19.90
C GLY A 168 0.00 -23.43 19.38
N ILE A 169 0.35 -23.47 18.10
CA ILE A 169 1.16 -24.54 17.50
C ILE A 169 2.61 -24.05 17.43
N SER A 170 3.53 -24.87 17.91
CA SER A 170 4.97 -24.72 17.74
C SER A 170 5.50 -25.77 16.77
N LEU A 171 6.38 -25.38 15.86
CA LEU A 171 7.06 -26.25 14.92
C LEU A 171 8.56 -25.94 14.94
N SER A 172 9.41 -26.94 15.17
CA SER A 172 10.86 -26.83 14.99
C SER A 172 11.37 -27.80 13.94
N ALA A 173 12.29 -27.33 13.10
CA ALA A 173 12.88 -28.13 12.03
C ALA A 173 14.35 -27.76 11.80
N HIS A 174 15.12 -28.72 11.28
CA HIS A 174 16.54 -28.60 10.98
C HIS A 174 16.79 -28.81 9.48
N ALA A 175 17.73 -28.07 8.91
CA ALA A 175 18.15 -28.31 7.54
C ALA A 175 18.76 -29.72 7.40
N GLY A 176 18.41 -30.43 6.33
CA GLY A 176 18.90 -31.78 6.05
C GLY A 176 18.10 -32.91 6.72
N GLU A 177 17.15 -32.60 7.60
CA GLU A 177 16.36 -33.60 8.33
C GLU A 177 14.87 -33.48 7.99
N SER A 178 14.25 -34.53 7.42
CA SER A 178 12.80 -34.50 7.16
C SER A 178 11.97 -34.59 8.45
N ARG A 179 12.57 -35.10 9.54
CA ARG A 179 11.95 -35.13 10.86
C ARG A 179 11.95 -33.72 11.45
N ALA A 180 10.80 -33.29 11.93
CA ALA A 180 10.58 -32.06 12.66
C ALA A 180 9.84 -32.36 13.97
N GLU A 181 9.65 -31.35 14.82
CA GLU A 181 8.86 -31.49 16.04
C GLU A 181 7.71 -30.48 16.03
N ARG A 182 6.49 -30.98 16.27
CA ARG A 182 5.28 -30.18 16.43
C ARG A 182 4.80 -30.31 17.87
N ASN A 183 4.78 -29.21 18.62
CA ASN A 183 4.44 -29.22 20.05
C ASN A 183 5.23 -30.29 20.85
N GLY A 184 6.51 -30.46 20.53
CA GLY A 184 7.39 -31.46 21.14
C GLY A 184 7.16 -32.91 20.69
N SER A 185 6.22 -33.16 19.77
CA SER A 185 6.00 -34.49 19.18
C SER A 185 6.67 -34.60 17.81
N PRO A 186 7.36 -35.70 17.48
CA PRO A 186 7.99 -35.86 16.18
C PRO A 186 6.95 -35.93 15.05
N VAL A 187 7.23 -35.25 13.94
CA VAL A 187 6.45 -35.25 12.71
C VAL A 187 7.40 -35.36 11.51
N ASP A 188 6.89 -35.81 10.36
CA ASP A 188 7.67 -35.88 9.12
C ASP A 188 7.21 -34.81 8.13
N LEU A 189 8.15 -34.01 7.65
CA LEU A 189 7.94 -33.02 6.60
C LEU A 189 7.93 -33.65 5.20
N GLY A 190 8.43 -34.89 5.08
CA GLY A 190 8.49 -35.68 3.86
C GLY A 190 9.54 -35.22 2.84
N ILE A 191 10.06 -33.99 2.94
CA ILE A 191 11.30 -33.53 2.29
C ILE A 191 12.07 -32.74 3.35
N ALA A 192 13.39 -32.98 3.43
CA ALA A 192 14.27 -32.25 4.33
C ALA A 192 14.25 -30.74 4.02
N PRO A 193 14.10 -29.88 5.04
CA PRO A 193 14.33 -28.45 4.91
C PRO A 193 15.74 -28.13 4.43
N GLU A 194 15.94 -26.94 3.87
CA GLU A 194 17.25 -26.48 3.39
C GLU A 194 17.61 -25.12 3.99
N TRP A 195 18.86 -24.96 4.42
CA TRP A 195 19.35 -23.67 4.90
C TRP A 195 20.00 -22.89 3.75
N ARG A 196 19.52 -21.68 3.48
CA ARG A 196 19.97 -20.85 2.36
C ARG A 196 19.85 -19.37 2.73
N ASN A 197 20.88 -18.59 2.46
CA ASN A 197 20.87 -17.13 2.64
C ASN A 197 20.38 -16.65 4.01
N GLY A 198 20.66 -17.42 5.08
CA GLY A 198 20.24 -17.07 6.44
C GLY A 198 18.82 -17.50 6.82
N SER A 199 18.15 -18.27 5.96
CA SER A 199 16.77 -18.72 6.17
C SER A 199 16.61 -20.22 5.98
N LEU A 200 15.63 -20.78 6.70
CA LEU A 200 15.22 -22.17 6.57
C LEU A 200 14.07 -22.27 5.55
N TRP A 201 14.32 -23.00 4.46
CA TRP A 201 13.36 -23.28 3.41
C TRP A 201 12.62 -24.56 3.70
N LEU A 202 11.29 -24.49 3.68
CA LEU A 202 10.41 -25.56 4.15
C LEU A 202 9.43 -26.00 3.06
N PRO A 203 9.02 -27.30 3.04
CA PRO A 203 7.94 -27.76 2.18
C PRO A 203 6.61 -27.14 2.62
N LEU A 204 6.07 -26.22 1.82
CA LEU A 204 4.94 -25.38 2.23
C LEU A 204 3.66 -26.17 2.50
N GLU A 205 3.35 -27.17 1.67
CA GLU A 205 2.14 -27.99 1.83
C GLU A 205 2.11 -28.69 3.19
N THR A 206 3.13 -29.48 3.51
CA THR A 206 3.20 -30.18 4.80
C THR A 206 3.31 -29.19 5.96
N THR A 207 4.16 -28.18 5.83
CA THR A 207 4.40 -27.21 6.91
C THR A 207 3.14 -26.44 7.28
N PHE A 208 2.41 -25.92 6.29
CA PHE A 208 1.17 -25.18 6.53
C PHE A 208 0.05 -26.11 7.03
N SER A 209 0.00 -27.37 6.59
CA SER A 209 -0.92 -28.36 7.14
C SER A 209 -0.66 -28.63 8.63
N LEU A 210 0.61 -28.67 9.04
CA LEU A 210 1.00 -28.83 10.46
C LEU A 210 0.58 -27.61 11.31
N PHE A 211 0.52 -26.42 10.71
CA PHE A 211 -0.08 -25.22 11.32
C PHE A 211 -1.61 -25.17 11.24
N GLY A 212 -2.27 -26.21 10.72
CA GLY A 212 -3.73 -26.31 10.63
C GLY A 212 -4.35 -25.56 9.44
N ALA A 213 -3.55 -25.19 8.44
CA ALA A 213 -4.06 -24.60 7.20
C ALA A 213 -4.52 -25.67 6.20
N PHE A 214 -5.26 -25.22 5.19
CA PHE A 214 -5.73 -26.05 4.07
C PHE A 214 -4.99 -25.67 2.78
N PRO A 215 -3.81 -26.25 2.50
CA PRO A 215 -3.03 -25.93 1.31
C PRO A 215 -3.61 -26.57 0.04
N LYS A 216 -3.32 -25.94 -1.10
CA LYS A 216 -3.69 -26.38 -2.44
C LYS A 216 -2.70 -25.89 -3.48
N TRP A 217 -2.28 -26.80 -4.36
CA TRP A 217 -1.52 -26.49 -5.57
C TRP A 217 -2.45 -26.36 -6.79
N ASP A 218 -2.34 -25.27 -7.54
CA ASP A 218 -2.97 -25.06 -8.84
C ASP A 218 -1.89 -25.06 -9.93
N GLU A 219 -1.78 -26.19 -10.64
CA GLU A 219 -0.78 -26.39 -11.69
C GLU A 219 -0.96 -25.47 -12.88
N ALA A 220 -2.20 -25.16 -13.27
CA ALA A 220 -2.47 -24.30 -14.42
C ALA A 220 -2.03 -22.86 -14.16
N ARG A 221 -2.09 -22.42 -12.90
CA ARG A 221 -1.68 -21.08 -12.48
C ARG A 221 -0.28 -21.04 -11.86
N GLN A 222 0.37 -22.19 -11.72
CA GLN A 222 1.63 -22.34 -10.97
C GLN A 222 1.55 -21.65 -9.59
N ARG A 223 0.41 -21.83 -8.92
CA ARG A 223 0.04 -21.09 -7.70
C ARG A 223 -0.19 -22.05 -6.55
N PHE A 224 0.51 -21.80 -5.44
CA PHE A 224 0.19 -22.39 -4.15
C PHE A 224 -0.77 -21.46 -3.41
N SER A 225 -1.74 -22.03 -2.70
CA SER A 225 -2.64 -21.29 -1.83
C SER A 225 -2.88 -22.07 -0.54
N ALA A 226 -3.09 -21.39 0.58
CA ALA A 226 -3.47 -22.02 1.83
C ALA A 226 -4.41 -21.11 2.62
N THR A 227 -5.47 -21.68 3.17
CA THR A 227 -6.39 -20.96 4.05
C THR A 227 -6.11 -21.36 5.50
N PHE A 228 -5.80 -20.38 6.34
CA PHE A 228 -5.62 -20.54 7.78
C PHE A 228 -6.91 -20.19 8.52
N ILE A 229 -7.24 -20.98 9.54
CA ILE A 229 -8.28 -20.64 10.52
C ILE A 229 -7.56 -20.24 11.80
N LEU A 230 -7.56 -18.95 12.10
CA LEU A 230 -6.84 -18.40 13.25
C LEU A 230 -7.83 -17.96 14.34
N PRO A 231 -7.51 -18.16 15.64
CA PRO A 231 -8.25 -17.53 16.72
C PRO A 231 -8.38 -16.02 16.54
N ALA A 232 -9.48 -15.40 16.98
CA ALA A 232 -9.61 -13.93 17.04
C ALA A 232 -8.52 -13.28 17.90
N SER A 233 -7.98 -14.02 18.88
CA SER A 233 -6.87 -13.58 19.72
C SER A 233 -5.49 -13.80 19.09
N SER A 234 -5.39 -14.42 17.91
CA SER A 234 -4.12 -14.42 17.17
C SER A 234 -3.68 -12.98 16.99
N LYS A 235 -2.39 -12.70 17.27
CA LYS A 235 -1.78 -11.36 17.21
C LYS A 235 -1.71 -10.81 15.77
N ILE A 236 -2.79 -10.89 14.99
CA ILE A 236 -3.02 -10.03 13.83
C ILE A 236 -3.43 -8.66 14.39
N SER A 237 -2.57 -8.09 15.25
CA SER A 237 -2.77 -6.78 15.84
C SER A 237 -2.71 -5.77 14.71
N GLN A 238 -3.87 -5.28 14.29
CA GLN A 238 -3.96 -4.20 13.32
C GLN A 238 -3.89 -2.86 14.05
N GLN A 239 -3.27 -1.89 13.42
CA GLN A 239 -3.37 -0.50 13.85
C GLN A 239 -4.77 0.01 13.52
N ALA A 240 -5.35 0.80 14.42
CA ALA A 240 -6.63 1.44 14.12
C ALA A 240 -6.48 2.35 12.90
N SER A 241 -7.42 2.24 11.96
CA SER A 241 -7.39 2.91 10.67
C SER A 241 -8.58 3.87 10.54
N GLY A 242 -8.42 4.94 9.77
CA GLY A 242 -9.40 6.01 9.58
C GLY A 242 -9.31 7.10 10.66
N GLY A 243 -10.42 7.81 10.89
CA GLY A 243 -10.50 8.90 11.86
C GLY A 243 -10.17 10.27 11.27
N LYS A 244 -10.19 11.30 12.13
CA LYS A 244 -10.03 12.71 11.74
C LYS A 244 -8.61 13.04 11.26
N ILE A 245 -7.61 12.46 11.93
CA ILE A 245 -6.20 12.67 11.64
C ILE A 245 -5.57 11.30 11.42
N THR A 246 -4.98 11.11 10.25
CA THR A 246 -4.27 9.87 9.91
C THR A 246 -2.78 10.15 9.72
N GLU A 247 -1.98 9.10 9.59
CA GLU A 247 -0.56 9.22 9.22
C GLU A 247 -0.38 10.17 8.02
N ALA A 248 -1.21 10.01 6.99
CA ALA A 248 -1.11 10.81 5.78
C ALA A 248 -1.37 12.31 5.99
N SER A 249 -2.25 12.70 6.93
CA SER A 249 -2.70 14.08 7.11
C SER A 249 -2.09 14.76 8.35
N MET A 250 -1.30 14.07 9.17
CA MET A 250 -0.82 14.60 10.46
C MET A 250 0.06 15.85 10.36
N THR A 251 0.63 16.14 9.19
CA THR A 251 1.45 17.34 8.94
C THR A 251 0.71 18.48 8.26
N GLU A 252 -0.57 18.29 7.90
CA GLU A 252 -1.39 19.29 7.21
C GLU A 252 -2.24 20.15 8.16
N GLN A 253 -1.96 20.04 9.47
CA GLN A 253 -2.78 20.66 10.51
C GLN A 253 -2.43 22.13 10.76
N SER A 254 -3.43 22.91 11.16
CA SER A 254 -3.25 24.34 11.45
C SER A 254 -2.49 24.57 12.76
N ALA A 255 -1.92 25.76 12.92
CA ALA A 255 -1.30 26.17 14.19
C ALA A 255 -2.30 26.08 15.37
N ALA A 256 -3.58 26.43 15.15
CA ALA A 256 -4.62 26.31 16.16
C ALA A 256 -4.85 24.86 16.61
N PHE A 257 -4.78 23.89 15.69
CA PHE A 257 -4.86 22.47 16.03
C PHE A 257 -3.68 22.04 16.91
N TYR A 258 -2.45 22.42 16.58
CA TYR A 258 -1.29 22.08 17.42
C TYR A 258 -1.32 22.72 18.81
N ASN A 259 -2.15 23.75 19.04
CA ASN A 259 -2.37 24.35 20.36
C ASN A 259 -3.55 23.70 21.13
N SER A 260 -4.19 22.66 20.58
CA SER A 260 -5.33 21.97 21.21
C SER A 260 -4.92 20.70 21.97
N ALA A 261 -5.87 20.13 22.73
CA ALA A 261 -5.68 18.84 23.40
C ALA A 261 -5.45 17.71 22.38
N GLU A 262 -6.14 17.72 21.24
CA GLU A 262 -5.92 16.75 20.16
C GLU A 262 -4.55 16.94 19.48
N GLY A 263 -4.06 18.18 19.35
CA GLY A 263 -2.70 18.45 18.88
C GLY A 263 -1.64 17.86 19.81
N ARG A 264 -1.85 17.97 21.12
CA ARG A 264 -1.01 17.33 22.14
C ARG A 264 -1.09 15.80 22.06
N GLN A 265 -2.29 15.25 21.91
CA GLN A 265 -2.50 13.81 21.77
C GLN A 265 -1.78 13.25 20.54
N LEU A 266 -1.88 13.92 19.39
CA LEU A 266 -1.14 13.57 18.18
C LEU A 266 0.37 13.51 18.46
N ALA A 267 0.92 14.55 19.10
CA ALA A 267 2.35 14.62 19.41
C ALA A 267 2.79 13.50 20.37
N ASP A 268 1.96 13.15 21.35
CA ASP A 268 2.22 12.05 22.29
C ASP A 268 2.18 10.68 21.59
N VAL A 269 1.23 10.46 20.67
CA VAL A 269 1.16 9.24 19.85
C VAL A 269 2.38 9.13 18.93
N VAL A 270 2.75 10.22 18.25
CA VAL A 270 3.96 10.28 17.42
C VAL A 270 5.19 9.94 18.25
N LEU A 271 5.36 10.56 19.42
CA LEU A 271 6.50 10.28 20.30
C LEU A 271 6.53 8.82 20.76
N GLY A 272 5.36 8.23 21.06
CA GLY A 272 5.28 6.84 21.53
C GLY A 272 5.61 5.79 20.48
N TYR A 273 5.60 6.12 19.18
CA TYR A 273 6.11 5.24 18.11
C TYR A 273 7.62 5.42 17.85
N GLN A 274 8.32 6.31 18.56
CA GLN A 274 9.75 6.52 18.34
C GLN A 274 10.57 5.33 18.84
N ASN A 275 11.40 4.76 17.98
CA ASN A 275 12.28 3.65 18.33
C ASN A 275 13.46 4.09 19.21
N ALA A 276 14.18 3.13 19.80
CA ALA A 276 15.34 3.39 20.64
C ALA A 276 16.47 4.12 19.90
N ASP A 277 16.64 3.84 18.61
CA ASP A 277 17.60 4.50 17.71
C ASP A 277 17.25 5.96 17.39
N GLY A 278 16.05 6.43 17.75
CA GLY A 278 15.57 7.79 17.52
C GLY A 278 14.74 7.98 16.26
N GLY A 279 14.71 7.00 15.34
CA GLY A 279 13.86 7.01 14.16
C GLY A 279 12.44 6.51 14.40
N TRP A 280 11.65 6.41 13.33
CA TRP A 280 10.28 5.91 13.37
C TRP A 280 10.03 4.79 12.36
N PRO A 281 9.18 3.80 12.72
CA PRO A 281 8.70 2.82 11.78
C PRO A 281 7.74 3.45 10.75
N LYS A 282 7.62 2.78 9.61
CA LYS A 282 6.60 3.11 8.61
C LYS A 282 5.23 2.61 9.07
N LEU A 283 4.28 3.53 9.15
CA LEU A 283 2.87 3.23 9.41
C LEU A 283 2.08 3.28 8.10
N GLU A 284 0.96 2.55 8.04
CA GLU A 284 0.06 2.68 6.90
C GLU A 284 -0.57 4.08 6.88
N ARG A 285 -0.76 4.65 5.69
CA ARG A 285 -1.22 6.05 5.50
C ARG A 285 -2.56 6.36 6.17
N THR A 286 -3.37 5.34 6.41
CA THR A 286 -4.70 5.44 7.01
C THR A 286 -4.70 5.24 8.52
N VAL A 287 -3.56 4.91 9.15
CA VAL A 287 -3.48 4.73 10.61
C VAL A 287 -3.97 5.99 11.31
N ASN A 288 -4.90 5.82 12.25
CA ASN A 288 -5.45 6.90 13.07
C ASN A 288 -4.40 7.36 14.08
N MET A 289 -4.04 8.64 14.04
CA MET A 289 -2.99 9.20 14.90
C MET A 289 -3.54 9.85 16.18
N LEU A 290 -4.82 9.64 16.50
CA LEU A 290 -5.49 10.10 17.72
C LEU A 290 -5.97 8.92 18.60
N VAL A 291 -5.28 7.79 18.52
CA VAL A 291 -5.55 6.59 19.33
C VAL A 291 -4.27 6.12 20.03
N PRO A 292 -4.38 5.34 21.12
CA PRO A 292 -3.20 4.82 21.81
C PRO A 292 -2.27 4.02 20.88
N VAL A 293 -0.97 4.11 21.17
CA VAL A 293 0.10 3.44 20.42
C VAL A 293 -0.05 1.92 20.47
N ASN A 294 0.13 1.26 19.33
CA ASN A 294 0.14 -0.20 19.22
C ASN A 294 1.39 -0.68 18.48
N THR A 295 2.53 -0.76 19.18
CA THR A 295 3.78 -1.29 18.63
C THR A 295 3.77 -2.81 18.47
N ALA A 296 2.89 -3.54 19.15
CA ALA A 296 2.75 -4.98 18.97
C ALA A 296 2.30 -5.35 17.54
N ALA A 297 1.65 -4.43 16.83
CA ALA A 297 1.31 -4.53 15.41
C ALA A 297 2.51 -4.43 14.46
N LEU A 298 3.68 -4.02 14.95
CA LEU A 298 4.87 -3.78 14.17
C LEU A 298 5.90 -4.87 14.43
N THR A 299 5.85 -5.94 13.63
CA THR A 299 6.76 -7.08 13.75
C THR A 299 7.84 -7.07 12.68
N GLY A 300 8.99 -7.68 13.00
CA GLY A 300 10.12 -7.80 12.08
C GLY A 300 10.60 -6.45 11.53
N TRP A 301 10.79 -6.36 10.22
CA TRP A 301 11.27 -5.14 9.58
C TRP A 301 10.27 -3.97 9.68
N ARG A 302 8.96 -4.22 9.87
CA ARG A 302 7.94 -3.16 9.99
C ARG A 302 8.09 -2.34 11.26
N GLY A 303 8.72 -2.90 12.29
CA GLY A 303 9.09 -2.18 13.50
C GLY A 303 10.39 -1.38 13.39
N LYS A 304 11.18 -1.57 12.32
CA LYS A 304 12.45 -0.85 12.15
C LYS A 304 12.25 0.58 11.68
N SER A 305 13.16 1.45 12.09
CA SER A 305 13.18 2.84 11.66
C SER A 305 13.49 3.00 10.17
N THR A 306 12.85 3.97 9.53
CA THR A 306 12.93 4.19 8.09
C THR A 306 12.63 5.64 7.69
N ILE A 307 13.07 6.02 6.50
CA ILE A 307 12.68 7.25 5.81
C ILE A 307 11.65 7.00 4.68
N ASP A 308 11.18 5.76 4.51
CA ASP A 308 10.18 5.37 3.53
C ASP A 308 8.81 6.00 3.83
N ASN A 309 8.03 6.38 2.80
CA ASN A 309 6.74 7.08 2.95
C ASN A 309 6.80 8.35 3.86
N ASP A 310 7.88 9.12 3.77
CA ASP A 310 8.14 10.30 4.60
C ASP A 310 8.31 10.01 6.12
N SER A 311 8.47 8.74 6.50
CA SER A 311 8.66 8.32 7.89
C SER A 311 9.92 8.97 8.46
N THR A 312 9.94 9.12 9.78
CA THR A 312 10.91 9.93 10.54
C THR A 312 10.79 11.44 10.23
N MET A 313 10.61 11.87 8.98
CA MET A 313 10.56 13.29 8.58
C MET A 313 9.27 13.97 9.04
N LYS A 314 8.11 13.35 8.79
CA LYS A 314 6.83 13.88 9.26
C LYS A 314 6.78 13.97 10.78
N GLN A 315 7.32 12.97 11.47
CA GLN A 315 7.33 12.92 12.94
C GLN A 315 8.22 14.01 13.52
N ILE A 316 9.41 14.25 12.95
CA ILE A 316 10.26 15.39 13.30
C ILE A 316 9.50 16.72 13.13
N LYS A 317 8.80 16.92 12.01
CA LYS A 317 7.98 18.14 11.79
C LYS A 317 6.85 18.26 12.83
N VAL A 318 6.12 17.19 13.12
CA VAL A 318 5.07 17.19 14.17
C VAL A 318 5.64 17.58 15.54
N LEU A 319 6.77 17.00 15.94
CA LEU A 319 7.40 17.30 17.23
C LEU A 319 7.94 18.73 17.32
N ALA A 320 8.46 19.28 16.21
CA ALA A 320 8.89 20.68 16.16
C ALA A 320 7.72 21.65 16.38
N ARG A 321 6.56 21.37 15.75
CA ARG A 321 5.33 22.15 15.94
C ARG A 321 4.76 22.01 17.34
N ALA A 322 4.75 20.80 17.88
CA ALA A 322 4.31 20.54 19.24
C ALA A 322 5.19 21.28 20.27
N PHE A 323 6.51 21.24 20.10
CA PHE A 323 7.42 22.02 20.96
C PHE A 323 7.17 23.53 20.84
N SER A 324 6.97 24.02 19.61
CA SER A 324 6.67 25.45 19.39
C SER A 324 5.33 25.89 20.00
N ALA A 325 4.33 25.00 20.03
CA ALA A 325 3.02 25.28 20.62
C ALA A 325 3.01 25.17 22.14
N PHE A 326 3.73 24.20 22.72
CA PHE A 326 3.59 23.84 24.13
C PHE A 326 4.81 24.12 25.00
N GLY A 327 6.00 24.28 24.42
CA GLY A 327 7.26 24.41 25.16
C GLY A 327 7.66 23.16 25.95
N ASP A 328 6.99 22.02 25.76
CA ASP A 328 7.21 20.80 26.53
C ASP A 328 8.48 20.07 26.07
N GLU A 329 9.41 19.89 27.01
CA GLU A 329 10.75 19.36 26.80
C GLU A 329 10.78 17.97 26.17
N LYS A 330 9.77 17.14 26.41
CA LYS A 330 9.71 15.79 25.83
C LYS A 330 9.64 15.83 24.30
N TYR A 331 8.98 16.84 23.72
CA TYR A 331 8.89 17.00 22.27
C TYR A 331 10.21 17.47 21.68
N ARG A 332 10.94 18.38 22.35
CA ARG A 332 12.29 18.76 21.93
C ARG A 332 13.26 17.59 22.02
N ALA A 333 13.19 16.79 23.08
CA ALA A 333 14.02 15.61 23.24
C ALA A 333 13.75 14.57 22.14
N GLY A 334 12.48 14.26 21.86
CA GLY A 334 12.10 13.37 20.77
C GLY A 334 12.54 13.88 19.40
N PHE A 335 12.34 15.18 19.13
CA PHE A 335 12.83 15.84 17.91
C PHE A 335 14.36 15.70 17.75
N ASN A 336 15.12 15.99 18.80
CA ASN A 336 16.59 15.91 18.77
C ASN A 336 17.08 14.49 18.50
N ARG A 337 16.45 13.48 19.11
CA ARG A 337 16.74 12.07 18.84
C ARG A 337 16.46 11.70 17.37
N GLY A 338 15.38 12.23 16.81
CA GLY A 338 15.07 12.09 15.39
C GLY A 338 16.13 12.69 14.48
N LEU A 339 16.64 13.88 14.80
CA LEU A 339 17.75 14.47 14.05
C LEU A 339 19.04 13.68 14.18
N ASP A 340 19.36 13.22 15.39
CA ASP A 340 20.57 12.43 15.62
C ASP A 340 20.54 11.10 14.86
N TYR A 341 19.38 10.44 14.78
CA TYR A 341 19.15 9.30 13.90
C TYR A 341 19.50 9.62 12.45
N ILE A 342 19.01 10.74 11.91
CA ILE A 342 19.25 11.14 10.52
C ILE A 342 20.71 11.45 10.25
N PHE A 343 21.37 12.12 11.18
CA PHE A 343 22.80 12.39 11.05
C PHE A 343 23.63 11.11 11.12
N ALA A 344 23.25 10.15 11.96
CA ALA A 344 23.92 8.85 12.07
C ALA A 344 23.69 7.97 10.83
N ALA A 345 22.51 8.06 10.23
CA ALA A 345 22.13 7.29 9.04
C ALA A 345 22.72 7.84 7.72
N GLN A 346 23.32 9.04 7.71
CA GLN A 346 23.92 9.59 6.49
C GLN A 346 25.23 8.87 6.15
N LEU A 347 25.30 8.32 4.95
CA LEU A 347 26.49 7.67 4.41
C LEU A 347 27.60 8.69 4.10
N ALA A 348 28.85 8.22 4.04
CA ALA A 348 30.01 9.06 3.72
C ALA A 348 29.90 9.78 2.36
N ASN A 349 29.20 9.18 1.39
CA ASN A 349 28.95 9.78 0.08
C ASN A 349 27.82 10.85 0.08
N GLY A 350 27.14 11.05 1.21
CA GLY A 350 26.07 12.01 1.38
C GLY A 350 24.65 11.47 1.25
N GLY A 351 24.48 10.19 0.89
CA GLY A 351 23.17 9.55 0.74
C GLY A 351 22.58 8.98 2.03
N TRP A 352 21.30 8.63 1.97
CA TRP A 352 20.60 7.91 3.03
C TRP A 352 19.99 6.63 2.50
N GLN A 353 20.08 5.59 3.33
CA GLN A 353 19.45 4.31 3.08
C GLN A 353 17.96 4.36 3.41
N GLN A 354 17.12 3.54 2.76
CA GLN A 354 15.69 3.52 3.06
C GLN A 354 15.43 3.14 4.52
N PHE A 355 16.15 2.14 5.05
CA PHE A 355 16.09 1.70 6.43
C PHE A 355 17.46 1.83 7.10
N TRP A 356 17.46 2.14 8.39
CA TRP A 356 18.66 2.17 9.22
C TRP A 356 18.26 1.96 10.69
N PRO A 357 19.05 1.26 11.52
CA PRO A 357 20.29 0.53 11.19
C PRO A 357 20.02 -0.85 10.54
N ASP A 358 21.11 -1.46 10.06
CA ASP A 358 21.16 -2.82 9.50
C ASP A 358 20.13 -3.13 8.41
N PRO A 359 20.11 -2.35 7.31
CA PRO A 359 19.24 -2.63 6.19
C PRO A 359 19.70 -3.87 5.39
N VAL A 360 18.72 -4.59 4.85
CA VAL A 360 18.92 -5.80 4.04
C VAL A 360 18.33 -5.58 2.65
N GLY A 361 18.87 -6.24 1.63
CA GLY A 361 18.30 -6.19 0.28
C GLY A 361 18.35 -4.78 -0.32
N TYR A 362 17.33 -4.36 -1.08
CA TYR A 362 17.29 -3.00 -1.62
C TYR A 362 17.12 -1.90 -0.56
N LYS A 363 16.77 -2.23 0.69
CA LYS A 363 16.55 -1.23 1.75
C LYS A 363 17.85 -0.51 2.14
N LYS A 364 18.99 -1.07 1.76
CA LYS A 364 20.34 -0.50 1.99
C LYS A 364 20.77 0.48 0.90
N ARG A 365 20.02 0.56 -0.21
CA ARG A 365 20.31 1.47 -1.32
C ARG A 365 20.12 2.91 -0.89
N ILE A 366 20.83 3.82 -1.54
CA ILE A 366 20.53 5.25 -1.42
C ILE A 366 19.16 5.49 -2.04
N THR A 367 18.22 6.03 -1.26
CA THR A 367 16.79 6.03 -1.64
C THR A 367 16.28 7.42 -1.95
N PHE A 368 15.87 7.60 -3.20
CA PHE A 368 15.11 8.75 -3.67
C PHE A 368 13.62 8.46 -3.74
N ASN A 369 13.24 7.18 -3.86
CA ASN A 369 11.86 6.69 -3.89
C ASN A 369 11.01 7.25 -2.75
N ASP A 370 9.74 7.55 -3.06
CA ASP A 370 8.75 8.08 -2.12
C ASP A 370 9.30 9.32 -1.37
N ASP A 371 10.00 10.19 -2.11
CA ASP A 371 10.55 11.47 -1.65
C ASP A 371 11.56 11.39 -0.51
N ALA A 372 12.04 10.20 -0.16
CA ALA A 372 12.89 9.95 0.99
C ALA A 372 14.09 10.92 1.08
N MET A 373 14.92 10.98 0.03
CA MET A 373 16.06 11.89 -0.04
C MET A 373 15.64 13.37 0.00
N ALA A 374 14.61 13.76 -0.75
CA ALA A 374 14.16 15.14 -0.85
C ALA A 374 13.64 15.66 0.50
N ASN A 375 12.80 14.87 1.18
CA ASN A 375 12.26 15.20 2.49
C ASN A 375 13.34 15.38 3.55
N VAL A 376 14.34 14.49 3.58
CA VAL A 376 15.49 14.63 4.48
C VAL A 376 16.20 15.95 4.22
N LEU A 377 16.49 16.26 2.96
CA LEU A 377 17.21 17.48 2.61
C LEU A 377 16.40 18.75 2.85
N GLU A 378 15.08 18.71 2.73
CA GLU A 378 14.22 19.84 3.12
C GLU A 378 14.33 20.14 4.61
N VAL A 379 14.26 19.11 5.47
CA VAL A 379 14.44 19.29 6.92
C VAL A 379 15.84 19.80 7.22
N MET A 380 16.88 19.26 6.58
CA MET A 380 18.26 19.75 6.75
C MET A 380 18.40 21.21 6.32
N ARG A 381 17.79 21.61 5.19
CA ARG A 381 17.74 23.00 4.70
C ARG A 381 17.07 23.91 5.71
N ASP A 382 15.88 23.54 6.20
CA ASP A 382 15.08 24.39 7.08
C ASP A 382 15.70 24.54 8.48
N ILE A 383 16.55 23.60 8.90
CA ILE A 383 17.36 23.71 10.12
C ILE A 383 18.63 24.52 9.88
N ALA A 384 19.30 24.29 8.75
CA ALA A 384 20.52 24.99 8.36
C ALA A 384 20.28 26.49 8.14
N GLN A 385 19.10 26.85 7.64
CA GLN A 385 18.61 28.20 7.41
C GLN A 385 17.31 28.35 8.23
N PRO A 386 17.43 28.58 9.55
CA PRO A 386 16.35 28.31 10.50
C PRO A 386 15.09 29.13 10.18
N THR A 387 14.05 28.43 9.75
CA THR A 387 12.68 28.95 9.76
C THR A 387 12.21 29.13 11.21
N ALA A 388 11.11 29.85 11.43
CA ALA A 388 10.56 30.07 12.78
C ALA A 388 10.36 28.75 13.55
N GLU A 389 9.95 27.69 12.86
CA GLU A 389 9.68 26.34 13.39
C GLU A 389 10.93 25.62 13.92
N PHE A 390 12.13 25.95 13.41
CA PHE A 390 13.39 25.30 13.81
C PHE A 390 14.35 26.24 14.58
N ARG A 391 13.89 27.42 15.01
CA ARG A 391 14.72 28.38 15.77
C ARG A 391 15.20 27.87 17.13
N PHE A 392 14.58 26.83 17.68
CA PHE A 392 15.01 26.22 18.95
C PHE A 392 16.17 25.23 18.79
N VAL A 393 16.49 24.79 17.57
CA VAL A 393 17.56 23.81 17.32
C VAL A 393 18.91 24.44 17.65
N ASP A 394 19.74 23.73 18.41
CA ASP A 394 21.04 24.23 18.86
C ASP A 394 22.05 24.40 17.71
N THR A 395 23.08 25.22 17.95
CA THR A 395 24.10 25.54 16.94
C THR A 395 24.84 24.30 16.43
N ALA A 396 25.13 23.33 17.30
CA ALA A 396 25.88 22.13 16.90
C ALA A 396 25.09 21.28 15.90
N ARG A 397 23.78 21.08 16.14
CA ARG A 397 22.88 20.40 15.21
C ARG A 397 22.66 21.20 13.92
N ARG A 398 22.60 22.53 13.99
CA ARG A 398 22.54 23.36 12.77
C ARG A 398 23.77 23.20 11.90
N THR A 399 24.97 23.19 12.49
CA THR A 399 26.21 22.95 11.75
C THR A 399 26.23 21.55 11.13
N ARG A 400 25.79 20.52 11.85
CA ARG A 400 25.65 19.16 11.30
C ARG A 400 24.64 19.11 10.15
N ALA A 401 23.51 19.80 10.26
CA ALA A 401 22.51 19.91 9.19
C ALA A 401 23.05 20.63 7.95
N GLN A 402 23.83 21.69 8.12
CA GLN A 402 24.50 22.39 7.01
C GLN A 402 25.46 21.47 6.25
N ASP A 403 26.28 20.71 6.97
CA ASP A 403 27.21 19.76 6.36
C ASP A 403 26.47 18.59 5.69
N ALA A 404 25.44 18.03 6.35
CA ALA A 404 24.61 16.97 5.79
C ALA A 404 23.89 17.41 4.51
N LEU A 405 23.32 18.62 4.51
CA LEU A 405 22.69 19.24 3.34
C LEU A 405 23.68 19.38 2.17
N ARG A 406 24.88 19.90 2.44
CA ARG A 406 25.93 20.07 1.43
C ARG A 406 26.29 18.73 0.79
N ARG A 407 26.58 17.70 1.59
CA ARG A 407 26.92 16.36 1.08
C ARG A 407 25.78 15.73 0.29
N GLY A 408 24.53 15.91 0.74
CA GLY A 408 23.38 15.39 0.02
C GLY A 408 23.13 16.09 -1.33
N ILE A 409 23.35 17.41 -1.41
CA ILE A 409 23.33 18.13 -2.70
C ILE A 409 24.44 17.62 -3.62
N ASP A 410 25.66 17.43 -3.11
CA ASP A 410 26.78 16.90 -3.90
C ASP A 410 26.47 15.50 -4.46
N LEU A 411 25.83 14.63 -3.67
CA LEU A 411 25.36 13.33 -4.12
C LEU A 411 24.33 13.45 -5.26
N ILE A 412 23.30 14.29 -5.09
CA ILE A 412 22.27 14.52 -6.11
C ILE A 412 22.92 14.92 -7.44
N LEU A 413 23.88 15.86 -7.40
CA LEU A 413 24.56 16.30 -8.61
C LEU A 413 25.40 15.18 -9.26
N LYS A 414 26.11 14.37 -8.45
CA LYS A 414 26.92 13.24 -8.94
C LYS A 414 26.08 12.14 -9.59
N THR A 415 24.89 11.90 -9.07
CA THR A 415 23.99 10.83 -9.50
C THR A 415 23.06 11.21 -10.65
N GLN A 416 23.03 12.47 -11.09
CA GLN A 416 22.17 12.87 -12.21
C GLN A 416 22.54 12.10 -13.49
N LEU A 417 21.55 11.38 -14.04
CA LEU A 417 21.77 10.42 -15.12
C LEU A 417 21.96 11.10 -16.47
N VAL A 418 22.53 10.35 -17.42
CA VAL A 418 22.82 10.81 -18.78
C VAL A 418 22.20 9.84 -19.76
N VAL A 419 21.45 10.35 -20.73
CA VAL A 419 20.89 9.57 -21.86
C VAL A 419 21.27 10.27 -23.16
N GLY A 420 21.87 9.53 -24.10
CA GLY A 420 22.28 10.10 -25.39
C GLY A 420 23.20 11.32 -25.25
N GLY A 421 24.11 11.30 -24.27
CA GLY A 421 25.05 12.39 -23.99
C GLY A 421 24.46 13.62 -23.29
N LYS A 422 23.16 13.61 -22.92
CA LYS A 422 22.49 14.72 -22.24
C LYS A 422 22.07 14.34 -20.82
N LYS A 423 22.25 15.26 -19.87
CA LYS A 423 21.76 15.10 -18.49
C LYS A 423 20.23 14.98 -18.48
N ALA A 424 19.74 14.10 -17.61
CA ALA A 424 18.34 13.71 -17.50
C ALA A 424 17.87 13.84 -16.04
N GLY A 425 16.99 12.93 -15.60
CA GLY A 425 16.56 12.82 -14.21
C GLY A 425 17.46 11.95 -13.35
N TRP A 426 16.86 11.31 -12.34
CA TRP A 426 17.50 10.43 -11.37
C TRP A 426 16.77 9.09 -11.29
N CYS A 427 17.50 8.04 -10.92
CA CYS A 427 16.92 6.76 -10.50
C CYS A 427 16.21 6.92 -9.15
N ALA A 428 15.21 6.07 -8.89
CA ALA A 428 14.54 5.99 -7.60
C ALA A 428 15.46 5.45 -6.49
N GLN A 429 16.50 4.70 -6.85
CA GLN A 429 17.51 4.23 -5.90
C GLN A 429 18.87 3.99 -6.55
N TYR A 430 19.94 4.13 -5.77
CA TYR A 430 21.32 3.92 -6.19
C TYR A 430 22.05 2.96 -5.26
N ASP A 431 22.98 2.20 -5.81
CA ASP A 431 23.91 1.40 -5.01
C ASP A 431 24.73 2.31 -4.09
N GLU A 432 24.75 1.95 -2.82
CA GLU A 432 25.29 2.75 -1.73
C GLU A 432 26.82 2.91 -1.77
N ASN A 433 27.52 2.07 -2.55
CA ASN A 433 28.97 2.09 -2.68
C ASN A 433 29.41 2.69 -4.01
N THR A 434 28.76 2.29 -5.11
CA THR A 434 29.17 2.64 -6.48
C THR A 434 28.43 3.84 -7.06
N LEU A 435 27.30 4.24 -6.45
CA LEU A 435 26.39 5.27 -6.96
C LEU A 435 25.76 4.95 -8.33
N ALA A 436 25.80 3.70 -8.78
CA ALA A 436 25.10 3.26 -9.98
C ALA A 436 23.58 3.11 -9.70
N PRO A 437 22.70 3.37 -10.68
CA PRO A 437 21.27 3.03 -10.57
C PRO A 437 21.07 1.58 -10.14
N ALA A 438 20.19 1.36 -9.15
CA ALA A 438 19.95 0.06 -8.56
C ALA A 438 18.47 -0.36 -8.63
N MET A 439 18.22 -1.66 -8.41
CA MET A 439 16.88 -2.21 -8.24
C MET A 439 16.24 -1.72 -6.94
N GLY A 440 14.95 -1.44 -6.97
CA GLY A 440 14.05 -1.28 -5.81
C GLY A 440 13.40 -2.62 -5.52
N ARG A 441 12.07 -2.71 -5.43
CA ARG A 441 11.35 -4.00 -5.50
C ARG A 441 11.58 -4.68 -6.86
N SER A 442 11.19 -5.95 -7.00
CA SER A 442 11.50 -6.75 -8.21
C SER A 442 11.03 -6.12 -9.54
N TYR A 443 9.98 -5.30 -9.49
CA TYR A 443 9.43 -4.58 -10.65
C TYR A 443 9.95 -3.13 -10.79
N GLU A 444 10.90 -2.69 -9.96
CA GLU A 444 11.47 -1.34 -9.93
C GLU A 444 12.92 -1.37 -10.40
N LEU A 445 13.09 -1.58 -11.70
CA LEU A 445 14.40 -1.77 -12.34
C LEU A 445 15.26 -0.49 -12.33
N PRO A 446 16.60 -0.61 -12.43
CA PRO A 446 17.50 0.51 -12.71
C PRO A 446 17.01 1.30 -13.93
N SER A 447 16.57 2.53 -13.68
CA SER A 447 15.86 3.36 -14.65
C SER A 447 15.87 4.82 -14.22
N ILE A 448 15.52 5.73 -15.11
CA ILE A 448 15.24 7.11 -14.73
C ILE A 448 13.81 7.18 -14.23
N SER A 449 13.62 7.66 -13.00
CA SER A 449 12.29 7.84 -12.43
C SER A 449 11.69 9.14 -12.90
N GLY A 450 10.55 9.08 -13.59
CA GLY A 450 9.79 10.27 -14.00
C GLY A 450 9.18 11.00 -12.80
N GLY A 451 8.78 10.28 -11.75
CA GLY A 451 8.18 10.82 -10.54
C GLY A 451 9.22 11.41 -9.59
N GLU A 452 10.15 10.58 -9.12
CA GLU A 452 11.13 11.00 -8.09
C GLU A 452 12.01 12.16 -8.59
N SER A 453 12.29 12.22 -9.90
CA SER A 453 13.04 13.34 -10.48
C SER A 453 12.34 14.69 -10.28
N VAL A 454 11.00 14.73 -10.27
CA VAL A 454 10.25 15.98 -10.03
C VAL A 454 10.54 16.51 -8.64
N ASN A 455 10.57 15.64 -7.64
CA ASN A 455 10.72 16.06 -6.25
C ASN A 455 12.18 16.41 -5.93
N VAL A 456 13.16 15.77 -6.57
CA VAL A 456 14.55 16.26 -6.59
C VAL A 456 14.62 17.67 -7.18
N LEU A 457 13.97 17.91 -8.32
CA LEU A 457 13.96 19.24 -8.95
C LEU A 457 13.30 20.29 -8.05
N ARG A 458 12.18 19.97 -7.40
CA ARG A 458 11.52 20.86 -6.43
C ARG A 458 12.43 21.22 -5.27
N PHE A 459 13.10 20.22 -4.69
CA PHE A 459 14.08 20.47 -3.64
C PHE A 459 15.21 21.38 -4.15
N LEU A 460 15.84 21.09 -5.30
CA LEU A 460 16.92 21.94 -5.83
C LEU A 460 16.45 23.37 -6.16
N MET A 461 15.22 23.53 -6.66
CA MET A 461 14.63 24.84 -6.93
C MET A 461 14.24 25.62 -5.68
N SER A 462 14.02 24.93 -4.56
CA SER A 462 13.69 25.55 -3.27
C SER A 462 14.87 26.31 -2.66
N LEU A 463 16.11 25.96 -3.03
CA LEU A 463 17.31 26.63 -2.52
C LEU A 463 17.28 28.11 -2.90
N GLU A 464 17.49 28.98 -1.92
CA GLU A 464 17.47 30.44 -2.15
C GLU A 464 18.64 30.90 -3.02
N GLN A 465 19.82 30.31 -2.77
CA GLN A 465 21.08 30.66 -3.45
C GLN A 465 21.74 29.42 -4.07
N PRO A 466 21.11 28.80 -5.09
CA PRO A 466 21.65 27.60 -5.73
C PRO A 466 22.94 27.93 -6.48
N SER A 467 23.90 27.01 -6.43
CA SER A 467 25.15 27.11 -7.18
C SER A 467 24.91 27.00 -8.70
N PRO A 468 25.85 27.45 -9.55
CA PRO A 468 25.73 27.27 -11.00
C PRO A 468 25.54 25.80 -11.42
N ALA A 469 26.14 24.85 -10.69
CA ALA A 469 25.95 23.43 -10.94
C ALA A 469 24.51 22.96 -10.65
N VAL A 470 23.91 23.44 -9.54
CA VAL A 470 22.50 23.17 -9.22
C VAL A 470 21.58 23.78 -10.28
N VAL A 471 21.84 25.02 -10.69
CA VAL A 471 21.03 25.68 -11.74
C VAL A 471 21.04 24.86 -13.03
N ARG A 472 22.21 24.39 -13.48
CA ARG A 472 22.33 23.53 -14.67
C ARG A 472 21.57 22.21 -14.48
N ALA A 473 21.76 21.53 -13.34
CA ALA A 473 21.06 20.28 -13.06
C ALA A 473 19.53 20.43 -13.12
N VAL A 474 18.99 21.53 -12.59
CA VAL A 474 17.56 21.85 -12.67
C VAL A 474 17.10 22.06 -14.12
N GLN A 475 17.86 22.84 -14.89
CA GLN A 475 17.54 23.13 -16.29
C GLN A 475 17.56 21.86 -17.15
N ASP A 476 18.57 21.01 -16.96
CA ASP A 476 18.72 19.74 -17.68
C ASP A 476 17.58 18.77 -17.35
N GLY A 477 17.26 18.61 -16.06
CA GLY A 477 16.15 17.75 -15.63
C GLY A 477 14.79 18.24 -16.16
N ALA A 478 14.54 19.56 -16.13
CA ALA A 478 13.32 20.14 -16.70
C ALA A 478 13.24 19.95 -18.22
N ASN A 479 14.36 20.08 -18.94
CA ASN A 479 14.42 19.83 -20.37
C ASN A 479 14.19 18.36 -20.72
N TRP A 480 14.76 17.43 -19.94
CA TRP A 480 14.49 16.01 -20.09
C TRP A 480 13.02 15.67 -19.83
N LEU A 481 12.41 16.19 -18.75
CA LEU A 481 10.99 15.96 -18.49
C LEU A 481 10.09 16.47 -19.63
N LYS A 482 10.43 17.60 -20.26
CA LYS A 482 9.70 18.07 -21.46
C LYS A 482 9.79 17.06 -22.61
N ALA A 483 10.99 16.53 -22.87
CA ALA A 483 11.23 15.55 -23.94
C ALA A 483 10.62 14.17 -23.65
N ALA A 484 10.55 13.77 -22.37
CA ALA A 484 10.06 12.48 -21.93
C ALA A 484 8.51 12.37 -21.90
N ARG A 485 7.79 13.47 -22.13
CA ARG A 485 6.31 13.51 -22.13
C ARG A 485 5.76 12.53 -23.17
N LEU A 486 4.71 11.81 -22.80
CA LEU A 486 3.93 10.92 -23.66
C LEU A 486 2.65 11.66 -24.11
N PRO A 487 2.71 12.45 -25.20
CA PRO A 487 1.56 13.23 -25.66
C PRO A 487 0.44 12.31 -26.15
N GLY A 488 -0.81 12.73 -25.92
CA GLY A 488 -1.99 12.01 -26.41
C GLY A 488 -2.14 10.58 -25.84
N GLN A 489 -1.49 10.27 -24.72
CA GLN A 489 -1.66 9.01 -24.01
C GLN A 489 -2.38 9.22 -22.69
N LYS A 490 -3.32 8.32 -22.39
CA LYS A 490 -4.14 8.38 -21.18
C LYS A 490 -4.35 6.98 -20.61
N ARG A 491 -4.06 6.81 -19.31
CA ARG A 491 -4.45 5.60 -18.59
C ARG A 491 -5.93 5.69 -18.21
N ILE A 492 -6.71 4.67 -18.55
CA ILE A 492 -8.13 4.59 -18.18
C ILE A 492 -8.43 3.29 -17.45
N LYS A 493 -9.42 3.33 -16.56
CA LYS A 493 -10.01 2.15 -15.93
C LYS A 493 -11.02 1.54 -16.89
N ARG A 494 -10.92 0.24 -17.17
CA ARG A 494 -11.87 -0.53 -17.96
C ARG A 494 -12.50 -1.59 -17.07
N GLU A 495 -13.79 -1.49 -16.82
CA GLU A 495 -14.53 -2.50 -16.05
C GLU A 495 -14.56 -3.84 -16.80
N ASP A 496 -14.24 -4.92 -16.10
CA ASP A 496 -14.29 -6.29 -16.60
C ASP A 496 -14.50 -7.25 -15.42
N ARG A 497 -15.77 -7.69 -15.25
CA ARG A 497 -16.18 -8.56 -14.14
C ARG A 497 -15.65 -9.99 -14.24
N THR A 498 -14.96 -10.35 -15.32
CA THR A 498 -14.30 -11.66 -15.44
C THR A 498 -12.93 -11.68 -14.77
N LEU A 499 -12.35 -10.50 -14.47
CA LEU A 499 -11.06 -10.36 -13.81
C LEU A 499 -11.20 -10.34 -12.28
N GLU A 500 -10.15 -10.76 -11.58
CA GLU A 500 -10.13 -10.89 -10.10
C GLU A 500 -10.50 -9.58 -9.38
N MET A 501 -10.04 -8.42 -9.87
CA MET A 501 -10.37 -7.12 -9.27
C MET A 501 -11.61 -6.45 -9.92
N GLY A 502 -12.26 -7.11 -10.88
CA GLY A 502 -13.43 -6.58 -11.58
C GLY A 502 -13.16 -5.47 -12.61
N PHE A 503 -11.90 -5.10 -12.82
CA PHE A 503 -11.46 -4.12 -13.81
C PHE A 503 -9.97 -4.30 -14.16
N ASP A 504 -9.54 -3.63 -15.22
CA ASP A 504 -8.12 -3.46 -15.60
C ASP A 504 -7.81 -1.98 -15.86
N TYR A 505 -6.54 -1.60 -15.75
CA TYR A 505 -6.07 -0.35 -16.33
C TYR A 505 -5.47 -0.62 -17.71
N VAL A 506 -5.82 0.22 -18.67
CA VAL A 506 -5.25 0.19 -20.02
C VAL A 506 -4.76 1.57 -20.40
N LEU A 507 -3.69 1.61 -21.20
CA LEU A 507 -3.19 2.84 -21.80
C LEU A 507 -3.83 3.00 -23.17
N VAL A 508 -4.54 4.11 -23.39
CA VAL A 508 -5.22 4.40 -24.66
C VAL A 508 -4.64 5.65 -25.30
N LYS A 509 -4.71 5.70 -26.63
CA LYS A 509 -4.44 6.91 -27.40
C LYS A 509 -5.68 7.81 -27.36
N ASP A 510 -5.47 9.05 -26.94
CA ASP A 510 -6.47 10.11 -26.86
C ASP A 510 -5.77 11.42 -27.29
N PRO A 511 -5.90 11.85 -28.55
CA PRO A 511 -5.21 13.06 -29.05
C PRO A 511 -5.53 14.33 -28.28
N ALA A 512 -6.67 14.39 -27.57
CA ALA A 512 -7.05 15.53 -26.75
C ALA A 512 -6.44 15.48 -25.33
N ALA A 513 -5.86 14.34 -24.92
CA ALA A 513 -5.24 14.23 -23.63
C ALA A 513 -3.96 15.11 -23.57
N PRO A 514 -3.74 15.85 -22.47
CA PRO A 514 -2.51 16.63 -22.28
C PRO A 514 -1.26 15.73 -22.25
N GLY A 515 -1.40 14.42 -22.16
CA GLY A 515 -0.31 13.47 -22.07
C GLY A 515 0.13 13.22 -20.63
N THR A 516 0.94 12.19 -20.45
CA THR A 516 1.41 11.69 -19.17
C THR A 516 2.92 11.39 -19.24
N TRP A 517 3.51 10.91 -18.17
CA TRP A 517 4.88 10.42 -18.12
C TRP A 517 4.88 9.00 -17.59
N ALA A 518 5.79 8.17 -18.09
CA ALA A 518 6.02 6.87 -17.48
C ALA A 518 6.66 7.07 -16.09
N ARG A 519 6.45 6.13 -15.17
CA ARG A 519 7.15 6.14 -13.89
C ARG A 519 8.64 5.84 -14.09
N PHE A 520 8.98 4.97 -15.03
CA PHE A 520 10.35 4.55 -15.31
C PHE A 520 10.70 4.72 -16.79
N TYR A 521 11.91 5.15 -17.05
CA TYR A 521 12.50 5.23 -18.39
C TYR A 521 13.81 4.47 -18.44
N ASP A 522 14.01 3.68 -19.49
CA ASP A 522 15.20 2.87 -19.68
C ASP A 522 16.45 3.76 -19.82
N LEU A 523 17.55 3.33 -19.18
CA LEU A 523 18.78 4.12 -19.07
C LEU A 523 19.49 4.32 -20.42
N ASP A 524 19.34 3.36 -21.34
CA ASP A 524 20.04 3.38 -22.62
C ASP A 524 19.21 4.13 -23.67
N SER A 525 17.94 3.75 -23.80
CA SER A 525 17.06 4.26 -24.86
C SER A 525 16.30 5.54 -24.49
N GLY A 526 16.18 5.86 -23.20
CA GLY A 526 15.35 6.98 -22.73
C GLY A 526 13.85 6.81 -22.96
N LYS A 527 13.39 5.60 -23.29
CA LYS A 527 11.98 5.27 -23.56
C LYS A 527 11.29 4.72 -22.30
N PRO A 528 9.94 4.77 -22.22
CA PRO A 528 9.20 4.13 -21.14
C PRO A 528 9.65 2.70 -20.90
N LEU A 529 9.87 2.37 -19.62
CA LEU A 529 10.23 1.04 -19.15
C LEU A 529 9.15 0.54 -18.21
N PHE A 530 8.76 -0.71 -18.42
CA PHE A 530 7.81 -1.43 -17.58
C PHE A 530 8.43 -2.73 -17.08
N SER A 531 7.86 -3.30 -16.02
CA SER A 531 8.26 -4.61 -15.52
C SER A 531 7.11 -5.29 -14.77
N SER A 532 7.37 -6.48 -14.29
CA SER A 532 6.48 -7.25 -13.42
C SER A 532 7.32 -7.90 -12.33
N ARG A 533 6.69 -8.76 -11.54
CA ARG A 533 7.33 -9.38 -10.38
C ARG A 533 8.52 -10.26 -10.74
N ASP A 534 8.60 -10.69 -12.00
CA ASP A 534 9.69 -11.44 -12.62
C ASP A 534 10.94 -10.62 -12.97
N SER A 535 10.94 -9.30 -12.71
CA SER A 535 12.05 -8.38 -13.03
C SER A 535 12.39 -8.25 -14.52
N VAL A 536 11.52 -8.71 -15.44
CA VAL A 536 11.80 -8.63 -16.88
C VAL A 536 11.44 -7.24 -17.42
N LYS A 537 12.37 -6.63 -18.18
CA LYS A 537 12.14 -5.36 -18.89
C LYS A 537 11.05 -5.54 -19.95
N ARG A 538 10.11 -4.61 -20.00
CA ARG A 538 9.01 -4.56 -20.97
C ARG A 538 8.87 -3.15 -21.54
N SER A 539 8.47 -3.06 -22.80
CA SER A 539 8.29 -1.77 -23.49
C SER A 539 6.84 -1.34 -23.60
N ASP A 540 5.89 -2.27 -23.41
CA ASP A 540 4.46 -1.98 -23.44
C ASP A 540 3.81 -2.22 -22.07
N PHE A 541 2.93 -1.30 -21.67
CA PHE A 541 2.12 -1.44 -20.47
C PHE A 541 1.22 -2.69 -20.51
N ALA A 542 0.77 -3.11 -21.69
CA ALA A 542 -0.07 -4.29 -21.86
C ALA A 542 0.68 -5.61 -21.58
N GLU A 543 2.01 -5.62 -21.65
CA GLU A 543 2.85 -6.80 -21.38
C GLU A 543 3.06 -7.07 -19.88
N ILE A 544 2.74 -6.09 -19.03
CA ILE A 544 2.84 -6.19 -17.57
C ILE A 544 1.77 -7.15 -17.05
N ALA A 545 2.06 -7.93 -16.01
CA ALA A 545 1.06 -8.77 -15.34
C ALA A 545 -0.16 -7.95 -14.88
N TYR A 546 -1.36 -8.54 -15.04
CA TYR A 546 -2.65 -7.91 -14.69
C TYR A 546 -2.63 -7.25 -13.30
N GLU A 547 -2.17 -7.97 -12.28
CA GLU A 547 -2.10 -7.49 -10.90
C GLU A 547 -1.21 -6.26 -10.76
N ARG A 548 -0.10 -6.17 -11.51
CA ARG A 548 0.82 -5.02 -11.52
C ARG A 548 0.27 -3.84 -12.31
N ARG A 549 -0.55 -4.05 -13.35
CA ARG A 549 -1.28 -2.95 -14.00
C ARG A 549 -2.30 -2.31 -13.07
N VAL A 550 -2.93 -3.12 -12.22
CA VAL A 550 -4.00 -2.68 -11.30
C VAL A 550 -3.44 -2.06 -10.01
N LYS A 551 -2.46 -2.70 -9.37
CA LYS A 551 -1.99 -2.34 -8.02
C LYS A 551 -0.77 -1.45 -7.97
N TYR A 552 -0.18 -1.12 -9.12
CA TYR A 552 0.99 -0.25 -9.16
C TYR A 552 0.81 0.89 -10.17
N ASN A 553 1.23 2.09 -9.78
CA ASN A 553 1.11 3.25 -10.63
C ASN A 553 2.34 3.37 -11.57
N TRP A 554 2.16 3.01 -12.83
CA TRP A 554 3.21 3.08 -13.87
C TRP A 554 3.29 4.42 -14.60
N PHE A 555 2.43 5.38 -14.26
CA PHE A 555 2.37 6.69 -14.89
C PHE A 555 2.28 7.80 -13.85
N THR A 556 2.77 8.98 -14.19
CA THR A 556 2.72 10.15 -13.32
C THR A 556 2.32 11.40 -14.10
N GLU A 557 1.68 12.33 -13.40
CA GLU A 557 1.36 13.66 -13.92
C GLU A 557 2.11 14.77 -13.19
N LEU A 558 2.94 14.43 -12.18
CA LEU A 558 3.73 15.40 -11.41
C LEU A 558 4.57 16.35 -12.29
N PRO A 559 5.20 15.90 -13.39
CA PRO A 559 5.97 16.80 -14.25
C PRO A 559 5.14 17.92 -14.86
N ARG A 560 3.82 17.77 -15.00
CA ARG A 560 2.96 18.78 -15.63
C ARG A 560 3.00 20.10 -14.86
N ALA A 561 2.66 20.08 -13.58
CA ALA A 561 2.68 21.27 -12.73
C ALA A 561 4.10 21.86 -12.61
N LEU A 562 5.11 20.99 -12.48
CA LEU A 562 6.51 21.41 -12.46
C LEU A 562 6.87 22.23 -13.70
N LEU A 563 6.58 21.72 -14.89
CA LEU A 563 7.00 22.31 -16.16
C LEU A 563 6.17 23.54 -16.55
N GLU A 564 4.88 23.53 -16.25
CA GLU A 564 3.93 24.55 -16.71
C GLU A 564 3.84 25.73 -15.72
N GLN A 565 4.17 25.53 -14.44
CA GLN A 565 3.98 26.54 -13.39
C GLN A 565 5.23 26.78 -12.54
N GLU A 566 5.75 25.74 -11.90
CA GLU A 566 6.78 25.87 -10.86
C GLU A 566 8.14 26.31 -11.45
N TYR A 567 8.59 25.63 -12.51
CA TYR A 567 9.87 25.91 -13.16
C TYR A 567 9.89 27.28 -13.87
N PRO A 568 8.88 27.70 -14.64
CA PRO A 568 8.82 29.06 -15.18
C PRO A 568 8.84 30.14 -14.09
N THR A 569 8.16 29.91 -12.97
CA THR A 569 8.17 30.82 -11.81
C THR A 569 9.56 30.92 -11.20
N TRP A 570 10.23 29.77 -11.02
CA TRP A 570 11.60 29.71 -10.54
C TRP A 570 12.57 30.48 -11.46
N GLN A 571 12.45 30.30 -12.79
CA GLN A 571 13.28 31.02 -13.77
C GLN A 571 13.10 32.55 -13.66
N LYS A 572 11.85 33.04 -13.57
CA LYS A 572 11.55 34.47 -13.40
C LYS A 572 12.19 35.04 -12.15
N ARG A 573 12.06 34.34 -11.00
CA ARG A 573 12.67 34.73 -9.73
C ARG A 573 14.19 34.86 -9.84
N ARG A 574 14.85 33.89 -10.51
CA ARG A 574 16.30 33.88 -10.70
C ARG A 574 16.79 35.04 -11.57
N THR A 575 16.09 35.35 -12.66
CA THR A 575 16.42 36.50 -13.52
C THR A 575 16.30 37.83 -12.76
N ALA A 576 15.26 37.99 -11.94
CA ALA A 576 15.08 39.19 -11.11
C ALA A 576 16.21 39.35 -10.07
N GLN A 577 16.58 38.27 -9.39
CA GLN A 577 17.69 38.26 -8.42
C GLN A 577 19.05 38.57 -9.06
N GLY A 578 19.27 38.14 -10.30
CA GLY A 578 20.49 38.45 -11.04
C GLY A 578 20.61 39.93 -11.44
N ARG A 579 19.48 40.59 -11.74
CA ARG A 579 19.44 42.01 -12.10
C ARG A 579 19.58 42.97 -10.91
N GLY A 580 19.17 42.56 -9.71
CA GLY A 580 19.33 43.37 -8.49
C GLY A 580 20.70 43.27 -7.81
N ARG A 581 21.60 42.42 -8.35
CA ARG A 581 22.99 42.26 -7.89
C ARG A 581 24.02 42.89 -8.84
N GLN A 582 23.58 43.37 -10.01
CA GLN A 582 24.33 44.25 -10.92
C GLN A 582 23.99 45.70 -10.57
#